data_AF-A0A9W9ZR42-F1
#
_entry.id   AF-A0A9W9ZR42-F1
#
_cell.length_a   1.000
_cell.length_b   1.000
_cell.length_c   1.000
_cell.angle_alpha   90.00
_cell.angle_beta   90.00
_cell.angle_gamma   90.00
#
_symmetry.space_group_name_H-M   'P 1'
#
loop_
_entity.id
_entity.type
_entity.pdbx_description
1 polymer ?
#
loop_
_entity_poly.entity_id
_entity_poly.type
_entity_poly.pdbx_seq_one_letter_code
_entity_poly.pdbx_strand_id
1 'polypeptide(L)'
;MDDLKVLYRTAGQQGKGITFIFTDNEIKDEGFLEYMNNVIASGEVSNLFARDEIDEITQDLINVMKAEYPRRPPTNENLYDYFITRVKNNLHVVLCFSPVRMPIPSVLFWN
;
A
#
# COMPACT_ATOMS: atom_id res chain seq x y z
N MET A 1 4.06 -7.70 -8.42
CA MET A 1 2.94 -6.73 -8.42
C MET A 1 1.65 -7.36 -7.89
N ASP A 2 1.39 -8.64 -8.20
CA ASP A 2 0.18 -9.33 -7.72
C ASP A 2 0.07 -9.42 -6.19
N ASP A 3 1.19 -9.59 -5.48
CA ASP A 3 1.18 -9.60 -4.01
C ASP A 3 0.61 -8.28 -3.43
N LEU A 4 0.99 -7.14 -4.03
CA LEU A 4 0.50 -5.84 -3.58
C LEU A 4 -0.99 -5.68 -3.83
N LYS A 5 -1.51 -6.19 -4.96
CA LYS A 5 -2.96 -6.22 -5.23
C LYS A 5 -3.70 -7.01 -4.14
N VAL A 6 -3.16 -8.16 -3.74
CA VAL A 6 -3.74 -8.99 -2.68
C VAL A 6 -3.72 -8.27 -1.32
N LEU A 7 -2.61 -7.58 -1.01
CA LEU A 7 -2.50 -6.77 0.21
C LEU A 7 -3.55 -5.66 0.24
N TYR A 8 -3.70 -4.89 -0.86
CA TYR A 8 -4.67 -3.80 -0.96
C TYR A 8 -6.11 -4.30 -0.89
N ARG A 9 -6.45 -5.43 -1.55
CA ARG A 9 -7.78 -6.04 -1.41
C ARG A 9 -8.03 -6.53 0.02
N THR A 10 -7.04 -7.11 0.68
CA THR A 10 -7.20 -7.57 2.07
C THR A 10 -7.34 -6.40 3.06
N ALA A 11 -6.48 -5.39 2.95
CA ALA A 11 -6.45 -4.22 3.82
C ALA A 11 -7.65 -3.28 3.59
N GLY A 12 -7.96 -3.01 2.33
CA GLY A 12 -9.00 -2.07 1.92
C GLY A 12 -10.37 -2.71 1.74
N GLN A 13 -10.50 -3.69 0.84
CA GLN A 13 -11.80 -4.31 0.49
C GLN A 13 -12.36 -5.16 1.64
N GLN A 14 -11.53 -6.02 2.26
CA GLN A 14 -11.96 -6.81 3.42
C GLN A 14 -11.84 -6.06 4.74
N GLY A 15 -11.08 -4.96 4.78
CA GLY A 15 -10.85 -4.20 6.00
C GLY A 15 -10.04 -4.95 7.07
N LYS A 16 -9.23 -5.94 6.68
CA LYS A 16 -8.42 -6.74 7.61
C LYS A 16 -7.01 -6.18 7.73
N GLY A 17 -6.54 -6.01 8.96
CA GLY A 17 -5.16 -5.65 9.23
C GLY A 17 -4.20 -6.68 8.65
N ILE A 18 -3.24 -6.24 7.84
CA ILE A 18 -2.21 -7.08 7.24
C ILE A 18 -0.84 -6.41 7.37
N THR A 19 0.16 -7.20 7.73
CA THR A 19 1.54 -6.74 7.82
C THR A 19 2.35 -7.39 6.73
N PHE A 20 2.93 -6.56 5.86
CA PHE A 20 3.86 -6.98 4.84
C PHE A 20 5.28 -6.82 5.37
N ILE A 21 5.96 -7.95 5.57
CA ILE A 21 7.36 -7.98 5.95
C ILE A 21 8.16 -8.20 4.69
N PHE A 22 9.12 -7.32 4.46
CA PHE A 22 9.95 -7.38 3.27
C PHE A 22 11.41 -7.45 3.66
N THR A 23 12.12 -8.42 3.06
CA THR A 23 13.53 -8.69 3.37
C THR A 23 14.44 -8.26 2.23
N ASP A 24 15.69 -7.96 2.57
CA ASP A 24 16.75 -7.56 1.64
C ASP A 24 17.07 -8.60 0.54
N ASN A 25 16.62 -9.84 0.70
CA ASN A 25 16.71 -10.91 -0.31
C ASN A 25 15.62 -10.86 -1.38
N GLU A 26 14.51 -10.15 -1.11
CA GLU A 26 13.38 -10.01 -2.02
C GLU A 26 13.49 -8.74 -2.88
N ILE A 27 14.42 -7.83 -2.55
CA ILE A 27 14.82 -6.69 -3.39
C ILE A 27 15.63 -7.22 -4.58
N LYS A 28 14.93 -7.61 -5.64
CA LYS A 28 15.56 -8.02 -6.91
C LYS A 28 15.58 -6.91 -7.97
N ASP A 29 14.79 -5.86 -7.76
CA ASP A 29 14.58 -4.78 -8.74
C ASP A 29 14.54 -3.43 -8.02
N GLU A 30 15.29 -2.45 -8.54
CA GLU A 30 15.34 -1.08 -8.03
C GLU A 30 13.97 -0.41 -8.09
N GLY A 31 13.11 -0.79 -9.05
CA GLY A 31 11.75 -0.28 -9.15
C GLY A 31 10.89 -0.63 -7.92
N PHE A 32 11.19 -1.72 -7.20
CA PHE A 32 10.41 -2.11 -6.01
C PHE A 32 10.52 -1.08 -4.89
N LEU A 33 11.69 -0.48 -4.68
CA LEU A 33 11.88 0.55 -3.65
C LEU A 33 11.08 1.82 -3.97
N GLU A 34 10.97 2.19 -5.24
CA GLU A 34 10.14 3.32 -5.68
C GLU A 34 8.65 3.05 -5.42
N TYR A 35 8.17 1.83 -5.73
CA TYR A 35 6.81 1.43 -5.40
C TYR A 35 6.53 1.46 -3.89
N MET A 36 7.47 0.96 -3.07
CA MET A 36 7.33 1.01 -1.62
C MET A 36 7.32 2.45 -1.09
N ASN A 37 8.15 3.33 -1.65
CA ASN A 37 8.13 4.75 -1.29
C ASN A 37 6.76 5.37 -1.60
N ASN A 38 6.15 5.04 -2.74
CA ASN A 38 4.80 5.50 -3.08
C ASN A 38 3.75 4.94 -2.09
N VAL A 39 3.77 3.64 -1.76
CA VAL A 39 2.88 3.05 -0.74
C VAL A 39 3.01 3.76 0.61
N ILE A 40 4.23 4.07 1.05
CA ILE A 40 4.46 4.71 2.35
C ILE A 40 4.08 6.20 2.31
N ALA A 41 4.40 6.91 1.21
CA ALA A 41 4.19 8.34 1.09
C ALA A 41 2.71 8.69 0.86
N SER A 42 2.07 8.09 -0.14
CA SER A 42 0.67 8.40 -0.50
C SER A 42 -0.32 7.38 0.08
N GLY A 43 0.10 6.12 0.29
CA GLY A 43 -0.82 5.01 0.53
C GLY A 43 -1.42 4.45 -0.77
N GLU A 44 -0.98 4.96 -1.91
CA GLU A 44 -1.52 4.67 -3.24
C GLU A 44 -0.37 4.36 -4.19
N VAL A 45 -0.57 3.38 -5.06
CA VAL A 45 0.37 3.10 -6.16
C VAL A 45 -0.33 3.36 -7.47
N SER A 46 0.18 4.36 -8.20
CA SER A 46 -0.29 4.71 -9.53
C SER A 46 -0.24 3.50 -10.47
N ASN A 47 -1.30 3.27 -11.22
CA ASN A 47 -1.46 2.13 -12.13
C ASN A 47 -1.39 0.75 -11.45
N LEU A 48 -1.61 0.66 -10.13
CA LEU A 48 -1.67 -0.65 -9.47
C LEU A 48 -2.88 -1.46 -9.92
N PHE A 49 -4.05 -0.83 -9.99
CA PHE A 49 -5.30 -1.46 -10.40
C PHE A 49 -5.75 -0.91 -11.75
N ALA A 50 -6.31 -1.80 -12.58
CA ALA A 50 -7.05 -1.36 -13.75
C ALA A 50 -8.35 -0.64 -13.33
N ARG A 51 -8.89 0.20 -14.20
CA ARG A 51 -10.12 0.96 -13.93
C ARG A 51 -11.28 0.05 -13.53
N ASP A 52 -11.40 -1.09 -14.22
CA ASP A 52 -12.43 -2.11 -13.95
C ASP A 52 -12.27 -2.74 -12.56
N GLU A 53 -11.02 -2.94 -12.08
CA GLU A 53 -10.76 -3.48 -10.74
C GLU A 53 -11.10 -2.46 -9.65
N ILE A 54 -10.86 -1.17 -9.90
CA ILE A 54 -11.25 -0.10 -8.95
C ILE A 54 -12.78 -0.02 -8.86
N ASP A 55 -13.48 -0.11 -9.98
CA ASP A 55 -14.95 -0.12 -9.99
C ASP A 55 -15.51 -1.33 -9.23
N GLU A 56 -14.92 -2.52 -9.41
CA GLU A 56 -15.29 -3.72 -8.63
C GLU A 56 -15.10 -3.51 -7.11
N ILE A 57 -13.92 -3.03 -6.70
CA ILE A 57 -13.59 -2.79 -5.29
C ILE A 57 -14.52 -1.72 -4.68
N THR A 58 -14.76 -0.63 -5.40
CA THR A 58 -15.59 0.48 -4.90
C THR A 58 -17.07 0.07 -4.79
N GLN A 59 -17.58 -0.76 -5.71
CA GLN A 59 -18.95 -1.31 -5.61
C GLN A 59 -19.16 -2.11 -4.32
N ASP A 60 -18.21 -2.97 -3.97
CA ASP A 60 -18.28 -3.75 -2.72
C ASP A 60 -18.23 -2.86 -1.48
N LEU A 61 -17.48 -1.75 -1.55
CA LEU A 61 -17.34 -0.80 -0.45
C LEU A 61 -18.56 0.09 -0.24
N ILE A 62 -19.48 0.22 -1.20
CA ILE A 62 -20.69 1.05 -1.06
C ILE A 62 -21.49 0.62 0.18
N ASN A 63 -21.69 -0.69 0.36
CA ASN A 63 -22.47 -1.22 1.47
C ASN A 63 -21.77 -0.99 2.81
N VAL A 64 -20.44 -1.17 2.84
CA VAL A 64 -19.61 -0.95 4.03
C VAL A 64 -19.58 0.52 4.42
N MET A 65 -19.35 1.40 3.45
CA MET A 65 -19.33 2.85 3.65
C MET A 65 -20.69 3.38 4.10
N LYS A 66 -21.81 2.88 3.55
CA LYS A 66 -23.15 3.27 4.03
C LYS A 66 -23.40 2.82 5.47
N ALA A 67 -22.87 1.68 5.88
CA ALA A 67 -23.01 1.17 7.24
C ALA A 67 -22.16 1.98 8.26
N GLU A 68 -20.91 2.30 7.92
CA GLU A 68 -20.01 3.07 8.81
C GLU A 68 -20.25 4.59 8.75
N TYR A 69 -20.57 5.12 7.56
CA TYR A 69 -20.71 6.55 7.27
C TYR A 69 -22.01 6.85 6.51
N PRO A 70 -23.18 6.67 7.14
CA PRO A 70 -24.50 6.84 6.49
C PRO A 70 -24.76 8.27 5.98
N ARG A 71 -23.97 9.26 6.41
CA ARG A 71 -24.10 10.67 6.00
C ARG A 71 -23.23 11.06 4.81
N ARG A 72 -22.30 10.20 4.37
CA ARG A 72 -21.44 10.50 3.21
C ARG A 72 -22.05 9.90 1.94
N PRO A 73 -22.21 10.68 0.86
CA PRO A 73 -22.69 10.14 -0.40
C PRO A 73 -21.62 9.21 -1.01
N PRO A 74 -22.00 8.02 -1.50
CA PRO A 74 -21.08 7.08 -2.15
C PRO A 74 -20.78 7.54 -3.58
N THR A 75 -20.07 8.66 -3.72
CA THR A 75 -19.47 9.08 -5.00
C THR A 75 -18.19 8.28 -5.23
N ASN A 76 -17.79 8.08 -6.49
CA ASN A 76 -16.56 7.33 -6.81
C ASN A 76 -15.32 7.92 -6.10
N GLU A 77 -15.24 9.24 -6.01
CA GLU A 77 -14.16 9.94 -5.29
C GLU A 77 -14.18 9.61 -3.78
N ASN A 78 -15.33 9.69 -3.13
CA ASN A 78 -15.46 9.36 -1.70
C ASN A 78 -15.19 7.88 -1.41
N LEU A 79 -15.64 6.98 -2.29
CA LEU A 79 -15.42 5.53 -2.17
C LEU A 79 -13.94 5.21 -2.32
N TYR A 80 -13.26 5.87 -3.26
CA TYR A 80 -11.84 5.71 -3.47
C TYR A 80 -11.03 6.24 -2.29
N ASP A 81 -11.32 7.46 -1.82
CA ASP A 81 -10.69 8.03 -0.63
C ASP A 81 -10.90 7.15 0.60
N TYR A 82 -12.11 6.60 0.75
CA TYR A 82 -12.44 5.67 1.81
C TYR A 82 -11.63 4.37 1.72
N PHE A 83 -11.51 3.80 0.51
CA PHE A 83 -10.67 2.64 0.26
C PHE A 83 -9.22 2.89 0.65
N ILE A 84 -8.61 3.98 0.16
CA ILE A 84 -7.23 4.35 0.46
C ILE A 84 -7.04 4.58 1.97
N THR A 85 -7.99 5.23 2.63
CA THR A 85 -7.95 5.41 4.08
C THR A 85 -7.98 4.07 4.83
N ARG A 86 -8.83 3.12 4.42
CA ARG A 86 -8.82 1.76 5.01
C ARG A 86 -7.49 1.05 4.77
N VAL A 87 -6.94 1.15 3.56
CA VAL A 87 -5.64 0.55 3.24
C VAL A 87 -4.56 1.13 4.17
N LYS A 88 -4.45 2.45 4.31
CA LYS A 88 -3.44 3.08 5.16
C LYS A 88 -3.56 2.71 6.64
N ASN A 89 -4.79 2.48 7.12
CA ASN A 89 -5.03 2.09 8.51
C ASN A 89 -4.74 0.60 8.77
N ASN A 90 -4.88 -0.26 7.76
CA ASN A 90 -4.79 -1.70 7.92
C ASN A 90 -3.48 -2.30 7.37
N LEU A 91 -2.77 -1.60 6.48
CA LEU A 91 -1.55 -2.05 5.85
C LEU A 91 -0.35 -1.55 6.64
N HIS A 92 0.40 -2.47 7.25
CA HIS A 92 1.66 -2.17 7.90
C HIS A 92 2.82 -2.73 7.07
N VAL A 93 3.77 -1.88 6.70
CA VAL A 93 4.96 -2.28 5.96
C VAL A 93 6.14 -2.31 6.93
N VAL A 94 6.85 -3.44 6.98
CA VAL A 94 8.07 -3.61 7.77
C VAL A 94 9.21 -3.95 6.83
N LEU A 95 10.24 -3.11 6.84
CA LEU A 95 11.43 -3.26 6.01
C LEU A 95 12.56 -3.81 6.87
N CYS A 96 12.95 -5.05 6.63
CA CYS A 96 14.01 -5.74 7.35
C CYS A 96 15.29 -5.74 6.52
N PHE A 97 16.21 -4.83 6.84
CA PHE A 97 17.56 -4.85 6.28
C PHE A 97 18.54 -5.55 7.20
N SER A 98 19.36 -6.43 6.62
CA SER A 98 20.56 -6.91 7.32
C SER A 98 21.61 -5.79 7.36
N PRO A 99 22.19 -5.45 8.54
CA PRO A 99 23.18 -4.39 8.67
C PRO A 99 24.51 -4.68 7.96
N VAL A 100 24.69 -5.90 7.42
CA VAL A 100 25.97 -6.38 6.85
C VAL A 100 26.23 -5.88 5.42
N ARG A 101 25.22 -5.29 4.75
CA ARG A 101 25.35 -4.83 3.35
C ARG A 101 25.70 -3.36 3.15
N MET A 102 26.08 -2.64 4.21
CA MET A 102 26.82 -1.39 4.07
C MET A 102 28.31 -1.68 4.23
N PRO A 103 29.11 -1.85 3.16
CA PRO A 103 30.49 -1.45 3.27
C PRO A 103 30.43 0.06 3.48
N ILE A 104 30.55 0.52 4.73
CA ILE A 104 30.88 1.92 4.99
C ILE A 104 32.19 2.12 4.24
N PRO A 105 32.24 2.87 3.11
CA PRO A 105 33.52 3.24 2.57
C PRO A 105 34.10 4.15 3.64
N SER A 106 35.18 3.71 4.26
CA SER A 106 35.97 4.47 5.24
C SER A 106 36.68 5.67 4.60
N VAL A 107 36.03 6.37 3.67
CA VAL A 107 36.54 7.49 2.87
C VAL A 107 35.60 8.71 2.93
N LEU A 108 34.71 8.79 3.93
CA LEU A 108 34.07 10.05 4.34
C LEU A 108 34.56 10.52 5.71
N PHE A 109 35.83 10.25 6.01
CA PHE A 109 36.66 11.19 6.76
C PHE A 109 37.63 11.80 5.76
N TRP A 110 37.32 12.96 5.20
CA TRP A 110 38.27 14.04 4.90
C TRP A 110 37.50 15.29 4.47
N ASN A 111 37.61 16.32 5.32
CA ASN A 111 37.30 17.75 5.16
C ASN A 111 35.93 18.18 4.62
#